data_AF-A0A482Z1K4-F1
#
_entry.id   AF-A0A482Z1K4-F1
#
_cell.length_a   1.000
_cell.length_b   1.000
_cell.length_c   1.000
_cell.angle_alpha   90.00
_cell.angle_beta   90.00
_cell.angle_gamma   90.00
#
_symmetry.space_group_name_H-M   'P 1'
#
loop_
_entity.id
_entity.type
_entity.pdbx_description
1 polymer ?
#
loop_
_entity_poly.entity_id
_entity_poly.type
_entity_poly.pdbx_seq_one_letter_code
_entity_poly.pdbx_strand_id
1 'polypeptide(L)'
;MNTELNINEIFYSLQGEAREVGLPTVFVRLTGCPLRCSYCDTEYAFKGNNLLSIDAVLTEIKKYNTKFVCVTGGEPLAQINCHILLDRLVKENYQVSLETSGSIDIADINPGVSIVMD
;
A
#
# COMPACT_ATOMS: atom_id res chain seq x y z
N MET A 1 5.64 -19.35 -7.72
CA MET A 1 6.28 -18.01 -7.60
C MET A 1 5.87 -17.43 -6.26
N ASN A 2 6.80 -16.90 -5.48
CA ASN A 2 6.47 -16.37 -4.16
C ASN A 2 5.75 -15.02 -4.31
N THR A 3 4.53 -14.90 -3.79
CA THR A 3 3.66 -13.70 -3.89
C THR A 3 3.39 -13.09 -2.51
N GLU A 4 4.34 -13.26 -1.61
CA GLU A 4 4.28 -12.74 -0.25
C GLU A 4 4.74 -11.28 -0.20
N LEU A 5 4.13 -10.52 0.71
CA LEU A 5 4.49 -9.17 1.09
C LEU A 5 4.73 -9.14 2.58
N ASN A 6 5.73 -8.38 3.02
CA ASN A 6 5.93 -8.09 4.42
C ASN A 6 5.03 -6.92 4.82
N ILE A 7 3.96 -7.23 5.53
CA ILE A 7 2.92 -6.28 5.93
C ILE A 7 3.24 -5.75 7.33
N ASN A 8 3.19 -4.44 7.52
CA ASN A 8 3.26 -3.85 8.85
C ASN A 8 1.88 -3.88 9.51
N GLU A 9 0.87 -3.35 8.82
CA GLU A 9 -0.52 -3.32 9.29
C GLU A 9 -1.51 -3.23 8.12
N ILE A 10 -2.73 -3.73 8.35
CA ILE A 10 -3.89 -3.50 7.49
C ILE A 10 -5.02 -2.98 8.38
N PHE A 11 -5.55 -1.80 8.08
CA PHE A 11 -6.57 -1.17 8.91
C PHE A 11 -7.56 -0.35 8.07
N TYR A 12 -8.70 -0.02 8.66
CA TYR A 12 -9.76 0.74 8.01
C TYR A 12 -9.97 2.08 8.70
N SER A 13 -9.86 3.17 7.95
CA SER A 13 -9.96 4.54 8.46
C SER A 13 -10.51 5.47 7.38
N LEU A 14 -10.42 6.78 7.58
CA LEU A 14 -10.66 7.79 6.55
C LEU A 14 -9.32 8.23 5.95
N GLN A 15 -9.28 8.46 4.64
CA GLN A 15 -8.11 9.06 4.00
C GLN A 15 -7.94 10.51 4.47
N GLY A 16 -6.73 10.85 4.91
CA GLY A 16 -6.36 12.18 5.39
C GLY A 16 -5.86 13.09 4.28
N GLU A 17 -5.43 12.54 3.14
CA GLU A 17 -4.63 13.26 2.15
C GLU A 17 -5.12 13.11 0.69
N ALA A 18 -4.55 13.93 -0.19
CA ALA A 18 -4.76 13.92 -1.63
C ALA A 18 -6.22 14.06 -2.11
N ARG A 19 -6.67 13.22 -3.06
CA ARG A 19 -7.96 13.38 -3.76
C ARG A 19 -9.11 12.71 -3.02
N GLU A 20 -8.79 11.68 -2.23
CA GLU A 20 -9.75 10.82 -1.55
C GLU A 20 -9.97 11.24 -0.08
N VAL A 21 -9.52 12.43 0.33
CA VAL A 21 -9.71 12.96 1.70
C VAL A 21 -11.14 12.78 2.20
N GLY A 22 -11.28 12.19 3.38
CA GLY A 22 -12.55 11.93 4.05
C GLY A 22 -13.28 10.66 3.58
N LEU A 23 -12.77 9.95 2.58
CA LEU A 23 -13.37 8.71 2.10
C LEU A 23 -12.92 7.51 2.96
N PRO A 24 -13.85 6.60 3.33
CA PRO A 24 -13.48 5.39 4.06
C PRO A 24 -12.58 4.49 3.21
N THR A 25 -11.40 4.18 3.71
CA THR A 25 -10.30 3.56 2.95
C THR A 25 -9.65 2.46 3.78
N VAL A 26 -9.36 1.32 3.15
CA VAL A 26 -8.48 0.30 3.75
C VAL A 26 -7.04 0.66 3.43
N PHE A 27 -6.22 0.78 4.46
CA PHE A 27 -4.79 1.02 4.33
C PHE A 27 -4.05 -0.31 4.41
N VAL A 28 -3.14 -0.54 3.48
CA VAL A 28 -2.19 -1.64 3.47
C VAL A 28 -0.81 -1.05 3.63
N ARG A 29 -0.29 -1.03 4.87
CA ARG A 29 1.03 -0.48 5.17
C ARG A 29 2.08 -1.58 5.03
N LEU A 30 2.97 -1.45 4.06
CA LEU A 30 4.11 -2.34 3.85
C LEU A 30 5.26 -2.02 4.81
N THR A 31 6.03 -3.05 5.14
CA THR A 31 7.24 -2.92 5.97
C THR A 31 8.45 -2.60 5.10
N GLY A 32 9.34 -1.76 5.61
CA GLY A 32 10.66 -1.49 5.04
C GLY A 32 10.68 -0.28 4.10
N CYS A 33 11.71 0.55 4.26
CA CYS A 33 12.00 1.66 3.38
C CYS A 33 13.52 1.80 3.25
N PRO A 34 14.08 2.05 2.06
CA PRO A 34 15.50 2.30 1.88
C PRO A 34 15.90 3.68 2.42
N LEU A 35 14.94 4.60 2.56
CA LEU A 35 15.18 5.94 3.06
C LEU A 35 15.26 5.94 4.60
N ARG A 36 15.96 6.94 5.14
CA ARG A 36 16.11 7.20 6.58
C ARG A 36 15.83 8.68 6.85
N CYS A 37 14.66 9.12 6.41
CA CYS A 37 14.25 10.52 6.51
C CYS A 37 14.19 10.94 7.99
N SER A 38 14.81 12.07 8.34
CA SER A 38 14.83 12.58 9.73
C SER A 38 13.47 13.09 10.22
N TYR A 39 12.50 13.20 9.32
CA TYR A 39 11.14 13.68 9.56
C TYR A 39 10.08 12.58 9.39
N CYS A 40 10.50 11.31 9.33
CA CYS A 40 9.58 10.19 9.16
C CYS A 40 8.70 10.03 10.41
N ASP A 41 7.39 10.10 10.21
CA ASP A 41 6.37 9.91 11.25
C ASP A 41 6.04 8.43 11.52
N THR A 42 6.50 7.54 10.63
CA THR A 42 6.13 6.11 10.57
C THR A 42 7.35 5.19 10.70
N GLU A 43 8.32 5.56 11.55
CA GLU A 43 9.53 4.75 11.78
C GLU A 43 9.23 3.31 12.25
N TYR A 44 8.05 3.06 12.82
CA TYR A 44 7.64 1.70 13.20
C TYR A 44 7.46 0.78 11.98
N ALA A 45 7.19 1.32 10.78
CA ALA A 45 7.10 0.57 9.54
C ALA A 45 8.45 0.00 9.07
N PHE A 46 9.58 0.35 9.71
CA PHE A 46 10.89 -0.25 9.41
C PHE A 46 11.08 -1.66 9.98
N LYS A 47 10.21 -2.11 10.91
CA LYS A 47 10.38 -3.38 11.63
C LYS A 47 9.09 -4.20 11.62
N GLY A 48 9.19 -5.44 11.18
CA GLY A 48 8.08 -6.39 11.09
C GLY A 48 8.47 -7.57 10.22
N ASN A 49 7.98 -8.77 10.52
CA ASN A 49 8.15 -9.95 9.67
C ASN A 49 6.83 -10.70 9.54
N ASN A 50 5.79 -9.98 9.14
CA ASN A 50 4.48 -10.56 8.89
C ASN A 50 4.33 -10.77 7.39
N LEU A 51 4.84 -11.90 6.92
CA LEU A 51 4.72 -12.31 5.53
C LEU A 51 3.28 -12.78 5.28
N LEU A 52 2.56 -12.03 4.47
CA LEU A 52 1.22 -12.39 4.00
C LEU A 52 1.25 -12.58 2.49
N SER A 53 0.57 -13.63 2.01
CA SER A 53 0.30 -13.77 0.58
C SER A 53 -0.66 -12.68 0.11
N ILE A 54 -0.57 -12.29 -1.16
CA ILE A 54 -1.53 -11.33 -1.75
C ILE A 54 -2.98 -11.79 -1.57
N ASP A 55 -3.26 -13.09 -1.67
CA ASP A 55 -4.63 -13.60 -1.47
C ASP A 55 -5.10 -13.45 -0.01
N ALA A 56 -4.19 -13.58 0.97
CA ALA A 56 -4.50 -13.28 2.37
C ALA A 56 -4.78 -11.78 2.59
N VAL A 57 -3.98 -10.90 1.97
CA VAL A 57 -4.22 -9.45 2.00
C VAL A 57 -5.59 -9.10 1.40
N LEU A 58 -5.92 -9.64 0.23
CA LEU A 58 -7.24 -9.44 -0.40
C LEU A 58 -8.38 -9.96 0.48
N THR A 59 -8.19 -11.09 1.16
CA THR A 59 -9.17 -11.64 2.10
C THR A 59 -9.39 -10.71 3.28
N GLU A 60 -8.34 -10.07 3.79
CA GLU A 60 -8.44 -9.08 4.87
C GLU A 60 -9.21 -7.84 4.41
N ILE A 61 -8.86 -7.29 3.24
CA ILE A 61 -9.50 -6.10 2.67
C ILE A 61 -11.01 -6.33 2.47
N LYS A 62 -11.40 -7.51 1.99
CA LYS A 62 -12.81 -7.89 1.73
C LYS A 62 -13.71 -7.88 2.97
N LYS A 63 -13.14 -7.80 4.19
CA LYS A 63 -13.92 -7.68 5.43
C LYS A 63 -14.52 -6.28 5.62
N TYR A 64 -14.01 -5.27 4.91
CA TYR A 64 -14.41 -3.89 5.06
C TYR A 64 -15.35 -3.44 3.94
N ASN A 65 -16.33 -2.60 4.27
CA ASN A 65 -17.33 -2.10 3.31
C ASN A 65 -16.85 -0.81 2.62
N THR A 66 -15.82 -0.94 1.78
CA THR A 66 -15.36 0.17 0.92
C THR A 66 -14.79 -0.36 -0.40
N LYS A 67 -14.70 0.54 -1.39
CA LYS A 67 -13.98 0.31 -2.64
C LYS A 67 -12.60 0.96 -2.66
N PHE A 68 -12.24 1.74 -1.65
CA PHE A 68 -10.98 2.49 -1.63
C PHE A 68 -9.92 1.72 -0.86
N VAL A 69 -8.75 1.55 -1.48
CA VAL A 69 -7.58 0.92 -0.88
C VAL A 69 -6.37 1.81 -1.11
N CYS A 70 -5.70 2.20 -0.03
CA CYS A 70 -4.41 2.87 -0.10
C CYS A 70 -3.29 1.88 0.24
N VAL A 71 -2.36 1.68 -0.69
CA VAL A 71 -1.11 0.94 -0.45
C VAL A 71 -0.04 1.96 -0.11
N THR A 72 0.54 1.83 1.08
CA THR A 72 1.47 2.81 1.68
C THR A 72 2.52 2.07 2.50
N GLY A 73 3.31 2.79 3.29
CA GLY A 73 4.20 2.23 4.29
C GLY A 73 5.62 2.06 3.83
N GLY A 74 6.53 2.48 4.70
CA GLY A 74 7.94 2.56 4.36
C GLY A 74 8.13 3.19 2.98
N GLU A 75 8.70 2.43 2.06
CA GLU A 75 8.58 2.68 0.63
C GLU A 75 7.94 1.45 0.01
N PRO A 76 6.66 1.50 -0.43
CA PRO A 76 5.95 0.30 -0.86
C PRO A 76 6.64 -0.38 -2.04
N LEU A 77 7.18 0.42 -2.96
CA LEU A 77 7.85 -0.08 -4.17
C LEU A 77 9.20 -0.73 -3.87
N ALA A 78 9.71 -0.65 -2.64
CA ALA A 78 10.89 -1.40 -2.22
C ALA A 78 10.61 -2.92 -2.15
N GLN A 79 9.34 -3.32 -2.10
CA GLN A 79 8.92 -4.71 -2.24
C GLN A 79 8.40 -4.95 -3.66
N ILE A 80 9.12 -5.74 -4.48
CA ILE A 80 8.76 -6.01 -5.89
C ILE A 80 7.32 -6.55 -6.06
N ASN A 81 6.83 -7.31 -5.09
CA ASN A 81 5.48 -7.86 -5.10
C ASN A 81 4.38 -6.81 -4.90
N CYS A 82 4.73 -5.56 -4.57
CA CYS A 82 3.78 -4.43 -4.46
C CYS A 82 3.08 -4.20 -5.80
N HIS A 83 3.81 -4.25 -6.92
CA HIS A 83 3.22 -4.13 -8.26
C HIS A 83 2.12 -5.17 -8.50
N ILE A 84 2.36 -6.42 -8.06
CA ILE A 84 1.38 -7.52 -8.20
C ILE A 84 0.14 -7.25 -7.33
N LEU A 85 0.31 -6.72 -6.12
CA LEU A 85 -0.82 -6.35 -5.26
C LEU A 85 -1.66 -5.25 -5.91
N LEU A 86 -1.03 -4.19 -6.43
CA LEU A 86 -1.70 -3.09 -7.11
C LEU A 86 -2.53 -3.59 -8.31
N ASP A 87 -1.93 -4.41 -9.18
CA ASP A 87 -2.62 -5.03 -10.31
C ASP A 87 -3.83 -5.87 -9.88
N ARG A 88 -3.66 -6.66 -8.83
CA ARG A 88 -4.73 -7.52 -8.31
C ARG A 88 -5.88 -6.69 -7.73
N LEU A 89 -5.59 -5.61 -7.02
CA LEU A 89 -6.61 -4.72 -6.46
C LEU A 89 -7.42 -4.03 -7.56
N VAL A 90 -6.74 -3.48 -8.59
CA VAL A 90 -7.42 -2.88 -9.75
C VAL A 90 -8.28 -3.92 -10.47
N LYS A 91 -7.76 -5.14 -10.66
CA LYS A 91 -8.53 -6.25 -11.28
C LYS A 91 -9.77 -6.66 -10.47
N GLU A 92 -9.71 -6.56 -9.14
CA GLU A 92 -10.85 -6.81 -8.25
C GLU A 92 -11.80 -5.58 -8.12
N ASN A 93 -11.61 -4.56 -8.98
CA ASN A 93 -12.47 -3.37 -9.08
C ASN A 93 -12.44 -2.44 -7.85
N TYR A 94 -11.30 -2.43 -7.14
CA TYR A 94 -11.00 -1.40 -6.13
C TYR A 94 -10.50 -0.12 -6.80
N GLN A 95 -10.75 1.03 -6.15
CA GLN A 95 -10.06 2.29 -6.42
C GLN A 95 -8.81 2.33 -5.56
N VAL A 96 -7.65 2.30 -6.22
CA VAL A 96 -6.36 2.09 -5.55
C VAL A 96 -5.56 3.38 -5.56
N SER A 97 -5.06 3.79 -4.41
CA SER A 97 -4.02 4.82 -4.28
C SER A 97 -2.70 4.18 -3.83
N LEU A 98 -1.59 4.69 -4.35
CA LEU A 98 -0.24 4.36 -3.92
C LEU A 98 0.40 5.63 -3.35
N GLU A 99 0.76 5.60 -2.08
CA GLU A 99 1.57 6.64 -1.43
C GLU A 99 3.05 6.23 -1.45
N THR A 100 3.90 7.00 -2.11
CA THR A 100 5.33 6.70 -2.31
C THR A 100 6.18 7.95 -2.19
N SER A 101 7.43 7.80 -1.77
CA SER A 101 8.41 8.91 -1.78
C SER A 101 8.85 9.32 -3.18
N GLY A 102 8.54 8.50 -4.20
CA GLY A 102 9.07 8.66 -5.56
C GLY A 102 10.56 8.34 -5.69
N SER A 103 11.18 7.73 -4.67
CA SER A 103 12.59 7.31 -4.74
C SER A 103 12.83 6.07 -5.60
N ILE A 104 11.76 5.35 -5.97
CA ILE A 104 11.76 4.20 -6.88
C ILE A 104 10.91 4.55 -8.10
N ASP A 105 11.31 4.05 -9.26
CA ASP A 105 10.63 4.32 -10.53
C ASP A 105 9.17 3.86 -10.51
N ILE A 106 8.29 4.72 -10.98
CA ILE A 106 6.83 4.55 -11.03
C ILE A 106 6.32 4.26 -12.44
N ALA A 107 7.20 4.17 -13.46
CA ALA A 107 6.81 3.99 -14.85
C ALA A 107 5.99 2.72 -15.10
N ASP A 108 6.28 1.64 -14.36
CA ASP A 108 5.62 0.34 -14.48
C ASP A 108 4.43 0.16 -13.52
N ILE A 109 3.91 1.25 -12.95
CA ILE A 109 2.71 1.21 -12.13
C ILE A 109 1.47 1.13 -13.01
N ASN A 110 0.53 0.27 -12.61
CA ASN A 110 -0.75 0.12 -13.30
C ASN A 110 -1.46 1.48 -13.45
N PRO A 111 -1.90 1.87 -14.66
CA PRO A 111 -2.52 3.18 -14.89
C PRO A 111 -3.85 3.37 -14.18
N GLY A 112 -4.45 2.31 -13.64
CA GLY A 112 -5.64 2.38 -12.77
C GLY A 112 -5.34 2.79 -11.33
N VAL A 113 -4.07 2.95 -10.95
CA VAL A 113 -3.65 3.37 -9.61
C VAL A 113 -3.42 4.88 -9.58
N SER A 114 -4.01 5.55 -8.58
CA SER A 114 -3.73 6.96 -8.28
C SER A 114 -2.41 7.05 -7.51
N ILE A 115 -1.43 7.76 -8.04
CA ILE A 115 -0.12 7.94 -7.39
C ILE A 115 -0.14 9.23 -6.59
N VAL A 116 0.20 9.12 -5.31
CA VAL A 116 0.36 10.21 -4.34
C VAL A 116 1.83 10.23 -3.91
N MET A 117 2.45 11.41 -3.95
CA MET A 117 3.85 11.58 -3.55
C MET A 117 3.92 12.24 -2.17
N ASP A 118 4.62 11.57 -1.26
CA ASP A 118 4.89 12.02 0.12
C ASP A 118 6.33 12.55 0.29
#